data_AF-A0A6A6ZAZ9-F1
#
_entry.id   AF-A0A6A6ZAZ9-F1
#
_cell.length_a   1.000
_cell.length_b   1.000
_cell.length_c   1.000
_cell.angle_alpha   90.00
_cell.angle_beta   90.00
_cell.angle_gamma   90.00
#
_symmetry.space_group_name_H-M   'P 1'
#
loop_
_entity.id
_entity.type
_entity.pdbx_description
1 polymer ?
#
loop_
_entity_poly.entity_id
_entity_poly.type
_entity_poly.pdbx_seq_one_letter_code
_entity_poly.pdbx_strand_id
1 'polypeptide(L)'
;LHILAQDGALSLLRFLLIEGSNVDGRNINGRTPLHIAARSGHVDIAEELICKKAHINYKDTDGKTPLLLALEGKHHSLVELL
;
A
#
# COMPACT_ATOMS: atom_id res chain seq x y z
N LEU A 1 -6.50 -7.52 -1.28
CA LEU A 1 -5.27 -6.84 -0.81
C LEU A 1 -5.57 -5.53 -0.07
N HIS A 2 -6.43 -4.64 -0.58
CA HIS A 2 -6.73 -3.36 0.10
C HIS A 2 -7.20 -3.49 1.55
N ILE A 3 -8.15 -4.38 1.83
CA ILE A 3 -8.66 -4.60 3.20
C ILE A 3 -7.53 -5.06 4.12
N LEU A 4 -6.73 -6.05 3.68
CA LEU A 4 -5.58 -6.55 4.44
C LEU A 4 -4.53 -5.46 4.68
N ALA A 5 -4.32 -4.57 3.70
CA ALA A 5 -3.43 -3.43 3.83
C ALA A 5 -3.99 -2.32 4.73
N GLN A 6 -5.30 -2.25 4.92
CA GLN A 6 -5.93 -1.35 5.89
C GLN A 6 -5.84 -1.90 7.31
N ASP A 7 -6.01 -3.21 7.47
CA ASP A 7 -6.09 -3.90 8.75
C ASP A 7 -4.71 -4.34 9.29
N GLY A 8 -3.65 -4.26 8.47
CA GLY A 8 -2.31 -4.72 8.85
C GLY A 8 -2.15 -6.25 8.82
N ALA A 9 -2.97 -6.96 8.04
CA ALA A 9 -3.01 -8.42 8.00
C ALA A 9 -1.91 -9.03 7.11
N LEU A 10 -0.65 -8.90 7.53
CA LEU A 10 0.54 -9.26 6.74
C LEU A 10 0.56 -10.73 6.25
N SER A 11 0.23 -11.68 7.12
CA SER A 11 0.27 -13.11 6.77
C SER A 11 -0.69 -13.48 5.64
N LEU A 12 -1.92 -12.94 5.68
CA LEU A 12 -2.91 -13.16 4.63
C LEU A 12 -2.55 -12.40 3.35
N LEU A 13 -1.97 -11.20 3.48
CA LEU A 13 -1.50 -10.43 2.34
C LEU A 13 -0.41 -11.18 1.57
N ARG A 14 0.58 -11.74 2.30
CA ARG A 14 1.63 -12.60 1.73
C ARG A 14 1.05 -13.80 1.01
N PHE A 15 0.11 -14.51 1.65
CA PHE A 15 -0.56 -15.66 1.04
C PHE A 15 -1.21 -15.29 -0.29
N LEU A 16 -2.01 -14.22 -0.32
CA LEU A 16 -2.70 -13.79 -1.55
C LEU A 16 -1.74 -13.34 -2.66
N LEU A 17 -0.60 -12.72 -2.31
CA LEU A 17 0.42 -12.33 -3.30
C LEU A 17 1.14 -13.55 -3.89
N ILE A 18 1.35 -14.61 -3.10
CA ILE A 18 1.90 -15.89 -3.58
C ILE A 18 0.91 -16.56 -4.55
N GLU A 19 -0.39 -16.51 -4.25
CA GLU A 19 -1.46 -17.02 -5.11
C GLU A 19 -1.70 -16.16 -6.38
N GLY A 20 -0.83 -15.19 -6.67
CA GLY A 20 -0.86 -14.42 -7.92
C GLY A 20 -1.81 -13.22 -7.90
N SER A 21 -2.25 -12.76 -6.72
CA SER A 21 -3.00 -11.50 -6.64
C SER A 21 -2.20 -10.33 -7.22
N ASN A 22 -2.87 -9.48 -7.99
CA ASN A 22 -2.24 -8.28 -8.56
C ASN A 22 -1.83 -7.30 -7.46
N VAL A 23 -0.52 -7.14 -7.24
CA VAL A 23 0.08 -6.25 -6.23
C VAL A 23 -0.36 -4.79 -6.38
N ASP A 24 -0.60 -4.33 -7.62
CA ASP A 24 -1.03 -2.97 -7.94
C ASP A 24 -2.51 -2.86 -8.29
N GLY A 25 -3.33 -3.86 -7.92
CA GLY A 25 -4.77 -3.84 -8.14
C GLY A 25 -5.37 -2.53 -7.62
N ARG A 26 -6.08 -1.79 -8.49
CA ARG A 26 -6.69 -0.50 -8.13
C ARG A 26 -8.13 -0.70 -7.71
N ASN A 27 -8.52 -0.07 -6.60
CA ASN A 27 -9.93 0.01 -6.20
C ASN A 27 -10.65 1.15 -6.95
N ILE A 28 -11.93 1.38 -6.62
CA ILE A 28 -12.78 2.40 -7.25
C ILE A 28 -12.23 3.84 -7.15
N ASN A 29 -11.35 4.11 -6.19
CA ASN A 29 -10.71 5.42 -6.00
C ASN A 29 -9.31 5.46 -6.65
N GLY A 30 -8.99 4.49 -7.52
CA GLY A 30 -7.66 4.39 -8.13
C GLY A 30 -6.54 3.99 -7.18
N ARG A 31 -6.84 3.65 -5.92
CA ARG A 31 -5.84 3.33 -4.91
C ARG A 31 -5.34 1.90 -5.06
N THR A 32 -4.03 1.73 -5.03
CA THR A 32 -3.38 0.43 -4.85
C THR A 32 -3.37 0.02 -3.37
N PRO A 33 -3.07 -1.24 -3.03
CA PRO A 33 -2.84 -1.65 -1.64
C PRO A 33 -1.78 -0.79 -0.95
N LEU A 34 -0.75 -0.32 -1.67
CA LEU A 34 0.31 0.53 -1.12
C LEU A 34 -0.21 1.91 -0.69
N HIS A 35 -1.16 2.50 -1.43
CA HIS A 35 -1.85 3.73 -0.99
C HIS A 35 -2.58 3.51 0.34
N ILE A 36 -3.18 2.34 0.52
CA ILE A 36 -3.94 2.02 1.73
C ILE A 36 -2.99 1.81 2.91
N ALA A 37 -1.93 1.02 2.73
CA ALA A 37 -0.90 0.81 3.76
C ALA A 37 -0.25 2.13 4.19
N ALA A 38 0.12 2.97 3.22
CA ALA A 38 0.71 4.28 3.47
C ALA A 38 -0.22 5.20 4.28
N ARG A 39 -1.51 5.26 3.94
CA ARG A 39 -2.51 6.04 4.68
C ARG A 39 -2.77 5.49 6.09
N SER A 40 -2.77 4.17 6.23
CA SER A 40 -3.09 3.48 7.50
C SER A 40 -1.90 3.35 8.45
N GLY A 41 -0.66 3.57 7.99
CA GLY A 41 0.53 3.52 8.83
C GLY A 41 1.20 2.14 8.92
N HIS A 42 0.80 1.18 8.10
CA HIS A 42 1.29 -0.20 8.18
C HIS A 42 2.58 -0.38 7.37
N VAL A 43 3.73 -0.12 8.02
CA VAL A 43 5.07 -0.17 7.42
C VAL A 43 5.39 -1.56 6.87
N ASP A 44 5.12 -2.60 7.63
CA ASP A 44 5.38 -4.01 7.28
C ASP A 44 4.63 -4.44 6.00
N ILE A 45 3.39 -3.98 5.84
CA ILE A 45 2.62 -4.17 4.62
C ILE A 45 3.27 -3.44 3.44
N ALA A 46 3.69 -2.18 3.64
CA ALA A 46 4.31 -1.41 2.58
C ALA A 46 5.63 -2.03 2.12
N GLU A 47 6.48 -2.49 3.05
CA GLU A 47 7.71 -3.22 2.76
C GLU A 47 7.43 -4.48 1.93
N GLU A 48 6.44 -5.29 2.33
CA GLU A 48 6.08 -6.50 1.58
C GLU A 48 5.60 -6.17 0.16
N LEU A 49 4.75 -5.15 0.01
CA LEU A 49 4.27 -4.73 -1.31
C LEU A 49 5.41 -4.22 -2.19
N ILE A 50 6.34 -3.42 -1.64
CA ILE A 50 7.54 -2.95 -2.35
C ILE A 50 8.45 -4.13 -2.74
N CYS A 51 8.64 -5.10 -1.84
CA CYS A 51 9.39 -6.34 -2.11
C CYS A 51 8.76 -7.13 -3.27
N LYS A 52 7.42 -7.11 -3.39
CA LYS A 52 6.67 -7.67 -4.52
C LYS A 52 6.58 -6.72 -5.73
N LYS A 53 7.43 -5.70 -5.79
CA LYS A 53 7.58 -4.75 -6.90
C LYS A 53 6.33 -3.91 -7.18
N ALA A 54 5.57 -3.56 -6.14
CA ALA A 54 4.49 -2.58 -6.25
C ALA A 54 5.01 -1.23 -6.79
N HIS A 55 4.21 -0.55 -7.60
CA HIS A 55 4.55 0.76 -8.13
C HIS A 55 4.34 1.85 -7.06
N ILE A 56 5.45 2.36 -6.51
CA ILE A 56 5.44 3.34 -5.41
C ILE A 56 4.90 4.72 -5.79
N ASN A 57 4.91 5.07 -7.09
CA ASN A 57 4.58 6.40 -7.60
C ASN A 57 3.23 6.49 -8.33
N TYR A 58 2.41 5.44 -8.28
CA TYR A 58 1.06 5.55 -8.84
C TYR A 58 0.25 6.60 -8.11
N LYS A 59 -0.58 7.30 -8.88
CA LYS A 59 -1.52 8.28 -8.39
C LYS A 59 -2.91 7.67 -8.31
N ASP A 60 -3.61 7.95 -7.21
CA ASP A 60 -5.03 7.68 -7.06
C ASP A 60 -5.87 8.70 -7.86
N THR A 61 -7.20 8.60 -7.78
CA THR A 61 -8.11 9.50 -8.53
C THR A 61 -8.00 10.96 -8.12
N ASP A 62 -7.50 11.24 -6.92
CA ASP A 62 -7.27 12.60 -6.41
C ASP A 62 -5.86 13.10 -6.76
N GLY A 63 -5.09 12.33 -7.51
CA GLY A 63 -3.71 12.64 -7.87
C GLY A 63 -2.69 12.36 -6.75
N LYS A 64 -3.10 11.73 -5.64
CA LYS A 64 -2.23 11.46 -4.50
C LYS A 64 -1.42 10.19 -4.71
N THR A 65 -0.14 10.23 -4.38
CA THR A 65 0.74 9.05 -4.31
C THR A 65 0.67 8.40 -2.92
N PRO A 66 1.13 7.16 -2.75
CA PRO A 66 1.31 6.57 -1.43
C PRO A 66 2.09 7.48 -0.46
N LEU A 67 3.18 8.12 -0.92
CA LEU A 67 3.98 9.06 -0.11
C LEU A 67 3.14 10.23 0.42
N LEU A 68 2.29 10.84 -0.43
CA LEU A 68 1.40 11.93 0.00
C LEU A 68 0.41 11.45 1.06
N LEU A 69 -0.12 10.23 0.94
CA LEU A 69 -1.02 9.65 1.92
C LEU A 69 -0.32 9.31 3.25
N ALA A 70 0.96 8.89 3.22
CA ALA A 70 1.76 8.70 4.43
C ALA A 70 1.99 10.03 5.18
N LEU A 71 2.25 11.12 4.44
CA LEU A 71 2.38 12.47 5.01
C LEU A 71 1.06 12.94 5.65
N GLU A 72 -0.08 12.73 4.98
CA GLU A 72 -1.41 13.06 5.53
C GLU A 72 -1.72 12.29 6.82
N GLY A 73 -1.30 11.02 6.88
CA GLY A 73 -1.42 10.18 8.06
C GLY A 73 -0.36 10.44 9.14
N LYS A 74 0.65 11.28 8.88
CA LYS A 74 1.81 11.57 9.76
C LYS A 74 2.66 10.33 10.07
N HIS A 75 2.74 9.40 9.12
CA HIS A 75 3.46 8.14 9.27
C HIS A 75 4.92 8.29 8.83
N HIS A 76 5.75 8.87 9.69
CA HIS A 76 7.15 9.23 9.38
C HIS A 76 7.98 8.05 8.85
N SER A 77 7.85 6.86 9.44
CA SER A 77 8.55 5.66 8.97
C SER A 77 8.19 5.26 7.54
N LEU A 78 6.95 5.53 7.10
CA LEU A 78 6.54 5.29 5.72
C LEU A 78 7.06 6.36 4.76
N VAL A 79 7.27 7.59 5.22
CA VAL A 79 7.87 8.67 4.42
C VAL A 79 9.33 8.37 4.11
N GLU A 80 10.05 7.72 5.03
CA GLU A 80 11.44 7.29 4.80
C GLU A 80 11.54 6.07 3.88
N LEU A 81 10.50 5.23 3.87
CA LEU A 81 10.45 3.99 3.07
C LEU A 81 10.06 4.22 1.60
N LEU A 82 9.20 5.19 1.31
CA LEU A 82 8.56 5.44 0.00
C LEU A 82 9.29 6.49 -0.83
#